data_AF-A0A4U8UPM4-F1
#
_entry.id   AF-A0A4U8UPM4-F1
#
_cell.length_a   1.000
_cell.length_b   1.000
_cell.length_c   1.000
_cell.angle_alpha   90.00
_cell.angle_beta   90.00
_cell.angle_gamma   90.00
#
_symmetry.space_group_name_H-M   'P 1'
#
loop_
_entity.id
_entity.type
_entity.pdbx_description
1 polymer ?
#
loop_
_entity_poly.entity_id
_entity_poly.type
_entity_poly.pdbx_seq_one_letter_code
_entity_poly.pdbx_strand_id
1 'polypeptide(L)'
;MCDTMVVIVNSRLDRQVFTVAGRDTKLSKDVLRTAFERNLGHFRASRNAMGLQGMVEHIVSAYSNAHIVQVPTPDHFPASSSFIQAPNPLPVSLPNHIHAPSPMVPTQIAPQVTQGVRQREERPVSFEKTTAEAIDPKDRLWMEIIEKAAARCGYDPSKIAHHVRAVIEEAMAISVELISDPRYNSIEEQIATNRVDFDARNKAWNTAKAGFIDDLYRKYRRHISRKATQCPAVSSTRRY
;
A
#
# COMPACT_ATOMS: atom_id res chain seq x y z
N MET A 1 13.90 10.27 -2.81
CA MET A 1 12.58 10.57 -2.19
C MET A 1 12.01 9.38 -1.42
N CYS A 2 12.36 8.14 -1.75
CA CYS A 2 11.95 6.98 -0.94
C CYS A 2 12.79 6.81 0.36
N ASP A 3 13.96 7.44 0.44
CA ASP A 3 14.92 7.24 1.52
C ASP A 3 14.42 7.68 2.90
N THR A 4 13.52 8.66 2.99
CA THR A 4 12.90 9.14 4.24
C THR A 4 11.50 8.57 4.50
N MET A 5 11.04 7.63 3.67
CA MET A 5 9.68 7.08 3.75
C MET A 5 9.61 5.85 4.67
N VAL A 6 8.52 5.71 5.42
CA VAL A 6 8.16 4.44 6.08
C VAL A 6 6.86 3.93 5.48
N VAL A 7 6.85 2.68 5.02
CA VAL A 7 5.70 2.02 4.41
C VAL A 7 5.24 0.90 5.33
N ILE A 8 3.98 0.94 5.76
CA ILE A 8 3.33 -0.13 6.51
C ILE A 8 2.29 -0.80 5.60
N VAL A 9 2.48 -2.08 5.31
CA VAL A 9 1.58 -2.89 4.46
C VAL A 9 0.81 -3.86 5.35
N ASN A 10 -0.52 -3.81 5.30
CA ASN A 10 -1.39 -4.70 6.05
C ASN A 10 -2.14 -5.65 5.10
N SER A 11 -1.72 -6.92 5.05
CA SER A 11 -2.52 -7.96 4.37
C SER A 11 -3.61 -8.46 5.31
N ARG A 12 -4.84 -8.04 5.04
CA ARG A 12 -6.03 -8.47 5.78
C ARG A 12 -6.33 -9.97 5.60
N LEU A 13 -5.98 -10.54 4.44
CA LEU A 13 -6.21 -11.96 4.14
C LEU A 13 -5.20 -12.83 4.89
N ASP A 14 -3.92 -12.47 4.83
CA ASP A 14 -2.84 -13.29 5.42
C ASP A 14 -2.61 -13.01 6.91
N ARG A 15 -3.32 -12.01 7.47
CA ARG A 15 -3.16 -11.49 8.84
C ARG A 15 -1.74 -11.03 9.15
N GLN A 16 -1.05 -10.49 8.14
CA GLN A 16 0.35 -10.08 8.21
C GLN A 16 0.48 -8.55 8.06
N VAL A 17 1.36 -7.96 8.86
CA VAL A 17 1.74 -6.56 8.78
C VAL A 17 3.24 -6.49 8.52
N PHE A 18 3.61 -5.87 7.39
CA PHE A 18 4.99 -5.62 7.02
C PHE A 18 5.31 -4.14 7.22
N THR A 19 6.52 -3.85 7.70
CA THR A 19 7.01 -2.46 7.81
C THR A 19 8.36 -2.36 7.14
N VAL A 20 8.48 -1.43 6.19
CA VAL A 20 9.73 -1.12 5.47
C VAL A 20 10.05 0.35 5.73
N ALA A 21 11.28 0.63 6.17
CA ALA A 21 11.76 1.99 6.39
C ALA A 21 12.88 2.30 5.40
N GLY A 22 12.84 3.50 4.83
CA GLY A 22 13.89 4.02 3.96
C GLY A 22 15.19 4.26 4.72
N ARG A 23 16.30 4.24 3.99
CA ARG A 23 17.68 4.35 4.50
C ARG A 23 17.91 5.58 5.40
N ASP A 24 17.37 6.72 5.01
CA ASP A 24 17.61 8.01 5.70
C ASP A 24 16.64 8.22 6.87
N THR A 25 15.71 7.30 7.12
CA THR A 25 14.80 7.37 8.29
C THR A 25 15.51 7.18 9.62
N LYS A 26 16.72 6.59 9.64
CA LYS A 26 17.50 6.24 10.84
C LYS A 26 16.73 5.40 11.89
N LEU A 27 15.59 4.80 11.53
CA LEU A 27 14.80 3.96 12.41
C LEU A 27 15.43 2.56 12.51
N SER A 28 15.70 2.10 13.74
CA SER A 28 16.20 0.74 13.95
C SER A 28 15.10 -0.31 13.74
N LYS A 29 15.50 -1.53 13.38
CA LYS A 29 14.59 -2.69 13.28
C LYS A 29 13.80 -2.90 14.56
N ASP A 30 14.38 -2.60 15.72
CA ASP A 30 13.77 -2.85 17.02
C ASP A 30 12.73 -1.78 17.39
N VAL A 31 12.87 -0.55 16.91
CA VAL A 31 11.79 0.46 16.96
C VAL A 31 10.57 -0.01 16.17
N LEU A 32 10.77 -0.49 14.94
CA LEU A 32 9.69 -0.98 14.09
C LEU A 32 9.01 -2.24 14.69
N ARG A 33 9.81 -3.13 15.29
CA ARG A 33 9.32 -4.30 16.03
C ARG A 33 8.49 -3.90 17.26
N THR A 34 9.00 -2.98 18.07
CA THR A 34 8.33 -2.47 19.26
C THR A 34 7.01 -1.77 18.90
N ALA A 35 6.97 -1.02 17.79
CA ALA A 35 5.75 -0.42 17.26
C ALA A 35 4.67 -1.49 16.98
N PHE A 36 5.05 -2.58 16.31
CA PHE A 36 4.14 -3.69 16.00
C PHE A 36 3.70 -4.45 17.26
N GLU A 37 4.63 -4.83 18.15
CA GLU A 37 4.34 -5.62 19.36
C GLU A 37 3.38 -4.89 20.30
N ARG A 38 3.55 -3.58 20.51
CA ARG A 38 2.62 -2.75 21.30
C ARG A 38 1.20 -2.72 20.73
N ASN A 39 1.06 -2.85 19.41
CA ASN A 39 -0.21 -2.77 18.70
C ASN A 39 -0.81 -4.14 18.33
N LEU A 40 -0.11 -5.24 18.64
CA LEU A 40 -0.51 -6.61 18.30
C LEU A 40 -1.90 -6.98 18.84
N GLY A 41 -2.30 -6.43 20.00
CA GLY A 41 -3.64 -6.60 20.56
C GLY A 41 -4.75 -6.05 19.65
N HIS A 42 -4.53 -4.93 18.98
CA HIS A 42 -5.49 -4.35 18.04
C HIS A 42 -5.63 -5.20 16.76
N PHE A 43 -4.51 -5.68 16.21
CA PHE A 43 -4.52 -6.58 15.04
C PHE A 43 -5.20 -7.92 15.37
N ARG A 44 -4.91 -8.53 16.53
CA ARG A 44 -5.60 -9.75 17.01
C ARG A 44 -7.11 -9.53 17.18
N ALA A 45 -7.53 -8.36 17.65
CA ALA A 45 -8.93 -7.98 17.79
C ALA A 45 -9.59 -7.49 16.47
N SER A 46 -8.96 -7.70 15.31
CA SER A 46 -9.39 -7.20 13.99
C SER A 46 -9.60 -5.67 13.90
N ARG A 47 -9.10 -4.90 14.87
CA ARG A 47 -9.16 -3.44 14.95
C ARG A 47 -7.95 -2.82 14.24
N ASN A 48 -7.79 -3.17 12.97
CA ASN A 48 -6.61 -2.84 12.16
C ASN A 48 -6.32 -1.33 12.09
N ALA A 49 -7.35 -0.49 12.03
CA ALA A 49 -7.18 0.97 12.02
C ALA A 49 -6.48 1.48 13.28
N MET A 50 -6.90 1.02 14.47
CA MET A 50 -6.28 1.37 15.75
C MET A 50 -4.83 0.88 15.83
N GLY A 51 -4.58 -0.35 15.36
CA GLY A 51 -3.22 -0.93 15.36
C GLY A 51 -2.27 -0.19 14.42
N LEU A 52 -2.74 0.21 13.23
CA LEU A 52 -1.97 1.02 12.29
C LEU A 52 -1.72 2.44 12.83
N GLN A 53 -2.74 3.07 13.42
CA GLN A 53 -2.61 4.38 14.05
C GLN A 53 -1.53 4.37 15.15
N GLY A 54 -1.62 3.44 16.11
CA GLY A 54 -0.64 3.34 17.19
C GLY A 54 0.76 2.93 16.72
N MET A 55 0.89 2.22 15.58
CA MET A 55 2.19 2.00 14.94
C MET A 55 2.77 3.30 14.38
N VAL A 56 1.96 4.09 13.66
CA VAL A 56 2.38 5.39 13.10
C VAL A 56 2.78 6.36 14.21
N GLU A 57 1.98 6.47 15.29
CA GLU A 57 2.29 7.33 16.44
C GLU A 57 3.65 6.97 17.08
N HIS A 58 3.93 5.68 17.28
CA HIS A 58 5.21 5.24 17.84
C HIS A 58 6.39 5.48 16.88
N ILE A 59 6.20 5.24 15.59
CA ILE A 59 7.22 5.45 14.55
C ILE A 59 7.54 6.93 14.38
N VAL A 60 6.55 7.81 14.37
CA VAL A 60 6.73 9.28 14.28
C VAL A 60 7.44 9.82 15.52
N SER A 61 7.07 9.34 16.72
CA SER A 61 7.77 9.70 17.96
C SER A 61 9.24 9.28 17.93
N ALA A 62 9.54 8.04 17.53
CA ALA A 62 10.91 7.56 17.42
C ALA A 62 11.72 8.26 16.32
N TYR A 63 11.09 8.57 15.18
CA TYR A 63 11.71 9.33 14.09
C TYR A 63 12.07 10.75 14.53
N SER A 64 11.17 11.42 15.27
CA SER A 64 11.44 12.72 15.89
C SER A 64 12.63 12.64 16.83
N ASN A 65 12.65 11.68 17.75
CA ASN A 65 13.76 11.49 18.70
C ASN A 65 15.10 11.17 18.02
N ALA A 66 15.10 10.51 16.87
CA ALA A 66 16.31 10.24 16.07
C ALA A 66 16.80 11.45 15.24
N HIS A 67 15.99 12.50 15.11
CA HIS A 67 16.28 13.71 14.32
C HIS A 67 16.31 15.01 15.16
N ILE A 68 15.93 14.95 16.44
CA ILE A 68 16.24 16.01 17.40
C ILE A 68 17.76 16.07 17.54
N VAL A 69 18.33 17.21 17.15
CA VAL A 69 19.75 17.51 17.26
C VAL A 69 20.17 17.41 18.74
N GLN A 70 21.05 16.47 19.05
CA GLN A 70 21.85 16.55 20.28
C GLN A 70 22.71 17.82 20.17
N VAL A 71 22.33 18.86 20.91
CA VAL A 71 23.23 19.98 21.17
C VAL A 71 24.43 19.41 21.93
N PRO A 72 25.68 19.59 21.47
CA PRO A 72 26.84 19.07 22.19
C PRO A 72 26.90 19.69 23.59
N THR A 73 26.71 18.86 24.61
CA THR A 73 27.01 19.24 25.99
C THR A 73 28.53 19.38 26.10
N PRO A 74 29.08 20.54 26.52
CA PRO A 74 30.52 20.67 26.70
C PRO A 74 30.91 20.00 28.02
N ASP A 75 31.46 18.78 27.94
CA ASP A 75 32.25 18.24 29.04
C ASP A 75 33.53 19.07 29.21
N HIS A 76 33.79 19.55 30.42
CA HIS A 76 35.07 19.46 31.16
C HIS A 76 35.11 20.46 32.33
N PHE A 77 34.92 19.98 33.56
CA PHE A 77 35.65 20.47 34.75
C PHE A 77 35.74 19.33 35.78
N PRO A 78 36.94 19.04 36.35
CA PRO A 78 37.11 17.94 37.30
C PRO A 78 36.85 18.36 38.76
N ALA A 79 36.31 17.42 39.53
CA ALA A 79 36.40 17.24 40.98
C ALA A 79 36.51 18.48 41.92
N SER A 80 35.45 18.76 42.68
CA SER A 80 35.52 18.77 44.15
C SER A 80 34.18 19.02 44.85
N SER A 81 33.86 18.14 45.81
CA SER A 81 33.10 18.37 47.06
C SER A 81 31.70 19.05 47.10
N SER A 82 30.87 18.46 47.98
CA SER A 82 29.87 19.07 48.88
C SER A 82 28.38 19.27 48.48
N PHE A 83 27.54 18.59 49.27
CA PHE A 83 26.24 19.02 49.86
C PHE A 83 24.89 18.86 49.11
N ILE A 84 24.04 17.98 49.69
CA ILE A 84 22.62 18.16 50.12
C ILE A 84 21.71 18.99 49.18
N GLN A 85 20.59 18.49 48.63
CA GLN A 85 19.34 18.24 49.37
C GLN A 85 18.26 17.56 48.50
N ALA A 86 17.38 16.74 49.10
CA ALA A 86 16.09 16.37 48.52
C ALA A 86 14.95 17.22 49.12
N PRO A 87 13.92 17.58 48.33
CA PRO A 87 12.57 17.55 48.89
C PRO A 87 11.45 17.15 47.89
N ASN A 88 10.55 16.27 48.36
CA ASN A 88 9.09 16.39 48.14
C ASN A 88 8.53 17.34 49.24
N PRO A 89 7.28 17.90 49.22
CA PRO A 89 6.05 17.32 48.62
C PRO A 89 4.89 18.25 48.11
N LEU A 90 3.92 17.65 47.40
CA LEU A 90 2.45 17.93 47.39
C LEU A 90 1.95 19.34 46.88
N PRO A 91 0.64 19.73 46.97
CA PRO A 91 -0.25 19.95 45.81
C PRO A 91 -0.79 21.41 45.75
N VAL A 92 -1.84 21.73 44.95
CA VAL A 92 -3.00 22.63 45.32
C VAL A 92 -3.89 23.14 44.14
N SER A 93 -5.22 23.04 44.36
CA SER A 93 -6.41 23.80 43.89
C SER A 93 -6.84 24.06 42.43
N LEU A 94 -8.17 23.92 42.28
CA LEU A 94 -9.11 24.46 41.28
C LEU A 94 -9.26 26.01 41.35
N PRO A 95 -9.93 26.67 40.37
CA PRO A 95 -11.36 26.97 40.60
C PRO A 95 -12.30 26.91 39.37
N ASN A 96 -13.58 26.74 39.69
CA ASN A 96 -14.80 26.70 38.87
C ASN A 96 -14.86 27.57 37.59
N HIS A 97 -15.55 27.04 36.57
CA HIS A 97 -16.77 27.66 36.03
C HIS A 97 -17.77 26.60 35.56
N ILE A 98 -19.04 26.97 35.40
CA ILE A 98 -20.21 26.10 35.57
C ILE A 98 -21.01 26.01 34.26
N HIS A 99 -21.41 24.82 33.82
CA HIS A 99 -22.80 24.46 33.44
C HIS A 99 -22.88 23.05 32.82
N ALA A 100 -23.62 22.15 33.48
CA ALA A 100 -24.34 21.06 32.83
C ALA A 100 -25.80 21.51 32.62
N PRO A 101 -26.56 20.83 31.75
CA PRO A 101 -27.49 19.85 32.31
C PRO A 101 -27.55 18.52 31.53
N SER A 102 -28.06 17.49 32.20
CA SER A 102 -28.21 16.11 31.68
C SER A 102 -29.72 15.79 31.44
N PRO A 103 -30.22 14.53 31.29
CA PRO A 103 -31.13 14.21 30.18
C PRO A 103 -32.54 13.73 30.60
N MET A 104 -33.49 13.61 29.65
CA MET A 104 -34.73 12.79 29.74
C MET A 104 -35.44 12.73 28.35
N VAL A 105 -35.65 11.58 27.68
CA VAL A 105 -36.72 10.52 27.82
C VAL A 105 -37.78 10.63 26.67
N PRO A 106 -38.41 9.53 26.17
CA PRO A 106 -38.93 9.46 24.78
C PRO A 106 -40.46 9.21 24.58
N THR A 107 -40.96 9.48 23.36
CA THR A 107 -42.32 9.18 22.84
C THR A 107 -42.22 8.99 21.29
N GLN A 108 -42.65 7.91 20.59
CA GLN A 108 -44.02 7.42 20.27
C GLN A 108 -44.88 8.45 19.46
N ILE A 109 -45.59 8.15 18.34
CA ILE A 109 -45.98 6.91 17.59
C ILE A 109 -45.94 7.17 16.04
N ALA A 110 -46.09 6.14 15.18
CA ALA A 110 -46.30 6.19 13.70
C ALA A 110 -47.81 6.41 13.31
N PRO A 111 -48.30 6.47 12.01
CA PRO A 111 -48.00 5.55 10.88
C PRO A 111 -47.98 6.10 9.41
N GLN A 112 -47.52 5.22 8.51
CA GLN A 112 -47.70 5.06 7.04
C GLN A 112 -48.49 6.07 6.15
N VAL A 113 -47.95 6.35 4.94
CA VAL A 113 -48.65 6.17 3.62
C VAL A 113 -47.64 5.72 2.53
N THR A 114 -48.11 4.96 1.54
CA THR A 114 -47.42 4.31 0.41
C THR A 114 -47.30 5.13 -0.89
N GLN A 115 -46.62 4.54 -1.89
CA GLN A 115 -46.54 4.85 -3.34
C GLN A 115 -45.54 5.92 -3.81
N GLY A 116 -44.72 5.54 -4.81
CA GLY A 116 -43.78 6.47 -5.46
C GLY A 116 -42.64 5.83 -6.27
N VAL A 117 -42.82 4.67 -6.90
CA VAL A 117 -41.79 4.12 -7.80
C VAL A 117 -41.65 5.01 -9.03
N ARG A 118 -40.57 5.79 -9.09
CA ARG A 118 -40.02 6.29 -10.36
C ARG A 118 -38.73 5.53 -10.65
N GLN A 119 -38.84 4.48 -11.46
CA GLN A 119 -37.70 4.00 -12.22
C GLN A 119 -37.23 5.17 -13.09
N ARG A 120 -36.04 5.70 -12.80
CA ARG A 120 -35.35 6.55 -13.75
C ARG A 120 -34.82 5.61 -14.83
N GLU A 121 -35.45 5.64 -16.01
CA GLU A 121 -34.88 5.01 -17.21
C GLU A 121 -33.47 5.55 -17.41
N GLU A 122 -32.47 4.75 -17.04
CA GLU A 122 -31.11 4.93 -17.50
C GLU A 122 -31.10 4.58 -18.99
N ARG A 123 -31.38 5.60 -19.82
CA ARG A 123 -31.10 5.54 -21.25
C ARG A 123 -29.67 5.04 -21.40
N PRO A 124 -29.39 4.11 -22.34
CA PRO A 124 -28.02 3.72 -22.63
C PRO A 124 -27.25 4.99 -23.01
N VAL A 125 -26.32 5.39 -22.14
CA VAL A 125 -25.43 6.50 -22.42
C VAL A 125 -24.64 6.10 -23.65
N SER A 126 -24.88 6.80 -24.75
CA SER A 126 -24.11 6.64 -25.98
C SER A 126 -22.63 6.69 -25.61
N PHE A 127 -21.84 5.73 -26.08
CA PHE A 127 -20.39 5.83 -26.05
C PHE A 127 -19.97 6.98 -26.98
N GLU A 128 -20.10 8.22 -26.50
CA GLU A 128 -19.24 9.30 -26.96
C GLU A 128 -17.81 8.82 -26.83
N LYS A 129 -17.02 9.04 -27.88
CA LYS A 129 -15.59 8.79 -27.85
C LYS A 129 -14.98 9.82 -26.90
N THR A 130 -14.91 9.48 -25.61
CA THR A 130 -14.05 10.16 -24.65
C THR A 130 -12.65 10.17 -25.25
N THR A 131 -12.18 11.34 -25.69
CA THR A 131 -10.80 11.50 -26.14
C THR A 131 -9.89 11.19 -24.96
N ALA A 132 -8.72 10.61 -25.22
CA ALA A 132 -7.82 10.15 -24.17
C ALA A 132 -7.35 11.27 -23.21
N GLU A 133 -7.50 12.54 -23.62
CA GLU A 133 -7.22 13.75 -22.82
C GLU A 133 -8.32 14.09 -21.80
N ALA A 134 -9.52 13.49 -21.89
CA ALA A 134 -10.65 13.75 -20.98
C ALA A 134 -10.72 12.78 -19.78
N ILE A 135 -9.72 11.90 -19.61
CA ILE A 135 -9.61 10.96 -18.49
C ILE A 135 -8.88 11.66 -17.33
N ASP A 136 -9.42 11.59 -16.10
CA ASP A 136 -8.74 12.12 -14.91
C ASP A 136 -7.35 11.46 -14.77
N PRO A 137 -6.26 12.21 -14.52
CA PRO A 137 -4.93 11.65 -14.30
C PRO A 137 -4.86 10.51 -13.27
N LYS A 138 -5.77 10.46 -12.28
CA LYS A 138 -5.89 9.38 -11.29
C LYS A 138 -6.47 8.09 -11.88
N ASP A 139 -7.39 8.22 -12.84
CA ASP A 139 -8.09 7.09 -13.46
C ASP A 139 -7.31 6.49 -14.63
N ARG A 140 -6.34 7.23 -15.17
CA ARG A 140 -5.47 6.77 -16.28
C ARG A 140 -4.88 5.38 -16.06
N LEU A 141 -4.35 5.08 -14.87
CA LEU A 141 -3.81 3.75 -14.57
C LEU A 141 -4.89 2.66 -14.61
N TRP A 142 -6.08 2.95 -14.08
CA TRP A 142 -7.21 2.03 -14.15
C TRP A 142 -7.68 1.81 -15.58
N MET A 143 -7.71 2.87 -16.40
CA MET A 143 -8.04 2.78 -17.83
C MET A 143 -7.02 1.91 -18.59
N GLU A 144 -5.72 2.12 -18.40
CA GLU A 144 -4.67 1.28 -19.02
C GLU A 144 -4.77 -0.21 -18.59
N ILE A 145 -5.23 -0.49 -17.36
CA ILE A 145 -5.49 -1.86 -16.88
C ILE A 145 -6.78 -2.44 -17.50
N ILE A 146 -7.86 -1.65 -17.57
CA ILE A 146 -9.14 -2.04 -18.17
C ILE A 146 -8.98 -2.32 -19.67
N GLU A 147 -8.22 -1.50 -20.40
CA GLU A 147 -7.87 -1.72 -21.80
C GLU A 147 -7.08 -3.01 -22.00
N LYS A 148 -6.06 -3.27 -21.17
CA LYS A 148 -5.30 -4.54 -21.21
C LYS A 148 -6.18 -5.75 -20.89
N ALA A 149 -7.11 -5.62 -19.95
CA ALA A 149 -8.08 -6.66 -19.63
C ALA A 149 -9.06 -6.91 -20.79
N ALA A 150 -9.61 -5.86 -21.40
CA ALA A 150 -10.49 -5.95 -22.55
C ALA A 150 -9.78 -6.55 -23.78
N ALA A 151 -8.53 -6.16 -24.04
CA ALA A 151 -7.74 -6.70 -25.16
C ALA A 151 -7.39 -8.19 -25.00
N ARG A 152 -7.29 -8.70 -23.76
CA ARG A 152 -6.95 -10.11 -23.46
C ARG A 152 -8.15 -11.01 -23.22
N CYS A 153 -9.23 -10.48 -22.64
CA CYS A 153 -10.39 -11.26 -22.19
C CYS A 153 -11.71 -10.88 -22.88
N GLY A 154 -11.69 -9.86 -23.75
CA GLY A 154 -12.88 -9.34 -24.41
C GLY A 154 -13.61 -8.26 -23.61
N TYR A 155 -14.43 -7.49 -24.33
CA TYR A 155 -15.20 -6.36 -23.82
C TYR A 155 -16.62 -6.80 -23.44
N ASP A 156 -16.77 -7.32 -22.21
CA ASP A 156 -18.06 -7.65 -21.61
C ASP A 156 -18.23 -6.79 -20.33
N PRO A 157 -19.11 -5.77 -20.34
CA PRO A 157 -19.33 -4.91 -19.18
C PRO A 157 -19.74 -5.66 -17.91
N SER A 158 -20.41 -6.82 -18.04
CA SER A 158 -20.81 -7.64 -16.88
C SER A 158 -19.65 -8.41 -16.24
N LYS A 159 -18.55 -8.60 -16.98
CA LYS A 159 -17.35 -9.35 -16.53
C LYS A 159 -16.08 -8.51 -16.43
N ILE A 160 -16.11 -7.23 -16.80
CA ILE A 160 -14.89 -6.41 -16.90
C ILE A 160 -14.11 -6.35 -15.57
N ALA A 161 -14.79 -6.24 -14.42
CA ALA A 161 -14.14 -6.27 -13.11
C ALA A 161 -13.45 -7.62 -12.82
N HIS A 162 -14.02 -8.72 -13.30
CA HIS A 162 -13.42 -10.05 -13.18
C HIS A 162 -12.22 -10.21 -14.13
N HIS A 163 -12.30 -9.70 -15.36
CA HIS A 163 -11.18 -9.67 -16.31
C HIS A 163 -10.01 -8.83 -15.79
N VAL A 164 -10.29 -7.63 -15.25
CA VAL A 164 -9.29 -6.75 -14.60
C VAL A 164 -8.60 -7.47 -13.45
N ARG A 165 -9.37 -8.08 -12.54
CA ARG A 165 -8.82 -8.85 -11.43
C ARG A 165 -7.93 -10.00 -11.92
N ALA A 166 -8.40 -10.79 -12.87
CA ALA A 166 -7.67 -11.94 -13.39
C ALA A 166 -6.35 -11.55 -14.08
N VAL A 167 -6.30 -10.42 -14.79
CA VAL A 167 -5.08 -9.90 -15.39
C VAL A 167 -4.11 -9.34 -14.35
N ILE A 168 -4.59 -8.70 -13.27
CA ILE A 168 -3.75 -8.25 -12.15
C ILE A 168 -3.15 -9.45 -11.41
N GLU A 169 -3.97 -10.46 -11.07
CA GLU A 169 -3.52 -11.67 -10.37
C GLU A 169 -2.51 -12.47 -11.21
N GLU A 170 -2.74 -12.62 -12.54
CA GLU A 170 -1.76 -13.25 -13.44
C GLU A 170 -0.46 -12.43 -13.52
N ALA A 171 -0.54 -11.10 -13.71
CA ALA A 171 0.63 -10.24 -13.78
C ALA A 171 1.46 -10.28 -12.48
N MET A 172 0.79 -10.37 -11.32
CA MET A 172 1.45 -10.52 -10.02
C MET A 172 2.15 -11.88 -9.90
N ALA A 173 1.48 -12.98 -10.27
CA ALA A 173 2.07 -14.31 -10.26
C ALA A 173 3.30 -14.40 -11.20
N ILE A 174 3.19 -13.89 -12.42
CA ILE A 174 4.31 -13.80 -13.38
C ILE A 174 5.44 -12.95 -12.80
N SER A 175 5.14 -11.85 -12.11
CA SER A 175 6.17 -10.99 -11.50
C SER A 175 6.94 -11.71 -10.40
N VAL A 176 6.28 -12.52 -9.56
CA VAL A 176 6.93 -13.34 -8.51
C VAL A 176 7.85 -14.40 -9.12
N GLU A 177 7.42 -15.10 -10.16
CA GLU A 177 8.25 -16.07 -10.87
C GLU A 177 9.43 -15.39 -11.59
N LEU A 178 9.20 -14.20 -12.17
CA LEU A 178 10.23 -13.44 -12.89
C LEU A 178 11.36 -12.97 -11.97
N ILE A 179 11.04 -12.40 -10.80
CA ILE A 179 12.06 -11.96 -9.82
C ILE A 179 12.80 -13.14 -9.17
N SER A 180 12.29 -14.37 -9.28
CA SER A 180 12.97 -15.57 -8.81
C SER A 180 13.99 -16.14 -9.81
N ASP A 181 13.90 -15.77 -11.10
CA ASP A 181 14.83 -16.24 -12.13
C ASP A 181 16.20 -15.56 -11.98
N PRO A 182 17.31 -16.32 -11.84
CA PRO A 182 18.65 -15.74 -11.70
C PRO A 182 19.05 -14.80 -12.84
N ARG A 183 18.48 -14.96 -14.03
CA ARG A 183 18.75 -14.09 -15.18
C ARG A 183 18.07 -12.72 -15.05
N TYR A 184 16.94 -12.63 -14.33
CA TYR A 184 16.31 -11.34 -14.05
C TYR A 184 17.20 -10.46 -13.19
N ASN A 185 17.86 -11.04 -12.18
CA ASN A 185 18.83 -10.32 -11.34
C ASN A 185 19.96 -9.67 -12.16
N SER A 186 20.41 -10.30 -13.25
CA SER A 186 21.42 -9.70 -14.14
C SER A 186 20.93 -8.44 -14.88
N ILE A 187 19.61 -8.29 -15.09
CA ILE A 187 19.01 -7.08 -15.65
C ILE A 187 19.03 -5.96 -14.61
N GLU A 188 18.55 -6.25 -13.40
CA GLU A 188 18.53 -5.29 -12.29
C GLU A 188 19.94 -4.84 -11.89
N GLU A 189 20.93 -5.74 -11.92
CA GLU A 189 22.34 -5.42 -11.70
C GLU A 189 22.89 -4.47 -12.78
N GLN A 190 22.61 -4.72 -14.07
CA GLN A 190 23.00 -3.81 -15.15
C GLN A 190 22.36 -2.43 -15.01
N ILE A 191 21.11 -2.35 -14.56
CA ILE A 191 20.41 -1.08 -14.27
C ILE A 191 21.06 -0.39 -13.07
N ALA A 192 21.34 -1.14 -12.01
CA ALA A 192 21.89 -0.62 -10.76
C ALA A 192 23.34 -0.13 -10.90
N THR A 193 24.14 -0.73 -11.78
CA THR A 193 25.52 -0.32 -12.06
C THR A 193 25.58 0.90 -12.99
N ASN A 194 24.64 1.05 -13.94
CA ASN A 194 24.66 2.11 -14.94
C ASN A 194 23.75 3.32 -14.62
N ARG A 195 23.46 3.59 -13.34
CA ARG A 195 22.51 4.65 -12.88
C ARG A 195 22.76 6.08 -13.41
N VAL A 196 23.94 6.37 -13.95
CA VAL A 196 24.30 7.68 -14.52
C VAL A 196 23.74 7.84 -15.94
N ASP A 197 23.45 6.74 -16.63
CA ASP A 197 22.89 6.73 -17.98
C ASP A 197 21.36 6.74 -17.93
N PHE A 198 20.75 7.79 -18.48
CA PHE A 198 19.28 7.94 -18.56
C PHE A 198 18.59 6.79 -19.32
N ASP A 199 19.32 6.07 -20.19
CA ASP A 199 18.81 4.96 -20.99
C ASP A 199 19.23 3.57 -20.45
N ALA A 200 19.90 3.50 -19.28
CA ALA A 200 20.40 2.26 -18.68
C ALA A 200 19.35 1.14 -18.62
N ARG A 201 18.09 1.49 -18.33
CA ARG A 201 16.99 0.53 -18.29
C ARG A 201 16.70 -0.10 -19.63
N ASN A 202 16.58 0.69 -20.70
CA ASN A 202 16.29 0.14 -22.02
C ASN A 202 17.49 -0.66 -22.56
N LYS A 203 18.72 -0.22 -22.27
CA LYS A 203 19.94 -0.97 -22.59
C LYS A 203 19.97 -2.34 -21.92
N ALA A 204 19.72 -2.43 -20.61
CA ALA A 204 19.69 -3.70 -19.89
C ALA A 204 18.62 -4.66 -20.47
N TRP A 205 17.42 -4.16 -20.78
CA TRP A 205 16.37 -4.97 -21.42
C TRP A 205 16.71 -5.38 -22.86
N ASN A 206 17.39 -4.54 -23.64
CA ASN A 206 17.88 -4.89 -24.97
C ASN A 206 18.99 -5.96 -24.93
N THR A 207 19.90 -5.87 -23.96
CA THR A 207 20.92 -6.90 -23.69
C THR A 207 20.27 -8.23 -23.29
N ALA A 208 19.31 -8.20 -22.36
CA ALA A 208 18.54 -9.38 -21.97
C ALA A 208 17.77 -10.00 -23.14
N LYS A 209 17.20 -9.16 -24.01
CA LYS A 209 16.50 -9.59 -25.22
C LYS A 209 17.40 -10.42 -26.13
N ALA A 210 18.56 -9.86 -26.50
CA ALA A 210 19.55 -10.52 -27.34
C ALA A 210 20.19 -11.74 -26.67
N GLY A 211 20.39 -11.68 -25.34
CA GLY A 211 21.10 -12.71 -24.58
C GLY A 211 20.27 -13.96 -24.24
N PHE A 212 18.95 -13.84 -24.02
CA PHE A 212 18.13 -15.02 -23.71
C PHE A 212 16.64 -14.95 -24.06
N ILE A 213 16.01 -13.76 -24.12
CA ILE A 213 14.54 -13.70 -24.34
C ILE A 213 14.18 -14.14 -25.76
N ASP A 214 14.93 -13.71 -26.78
CA ASP A 214 14.67 -14.10 -28.16
C ASP A 214 14.86 -15.62 -28.37
N ASP A 215 15.80 -16.26 -27.66
CA ASP A 215 15.97 -17.71 -27.68
C ASP A 215 14.84 -18.47 -26.97
N LEU A 216 14.40 -17.98 -25.80
CA LEU A 216 13.21 -18.53 -25.14
C LEU A 216 11.98 -18.43 -26.05
N TYR A 217 11.78 -17.29 -26.70
CA TYR A 217 10.69 -17.09 -27.64
C TYR A 217 10.78 -18.06 -28.81
N ARG A 218 11.95 -18.16 -29.49
CA ARG A 218 12.18 -19.11 -30.58
C ARG A 218 11.87 -20.55 -30.16
N LYS A 219 12.40 -20.97 -29.00
CA LYS A 219 12.26 -22.34 -28.47
C LYS A 219 10.81 -22.70 -28.14
N TYR A 220 10.05 -21.78 -27.55
CA TYR A 220 8.71 -22.07 -27.02
C TYR A 220 7.54 -21.46 -27.81
N ARG A 221 7.78 -20.77 -28.95
CA ARG A 221 6.78 -20.08 -29.78
C ARG A 221 5.47 -20.85 -29.99
N ARG A 222 5.56 -22.15 -30.30
CA ARG A 222 4.39 -23.03 -30.53
C ARG A 222 3.54 -23.26 -29.27
N HIS A 223 4.15 -23.25 -28.09
CA HIS A 223 3.46 -23.38 -26.81
C HIS A 223 2.86 -22.04 -26.34
N ILE A 224 3.58 -20.93 -26.57
CA ILE A 224 3.11 -19.57 -26.25
C ILE A 224 1.77 -19.29 -26.96
N SER A 225 1.71 -19.52 -28.28
CA SER A 225 0.50 -19.25 -29.08
C SER A 225 -0.74 -20.05 -28.66
N ARG A 226 -0.59 -21.17 -27.96
CA ARG A 226 -1.71 -21.99 -27.48
C ARG A 226 -2.27 -21.53 -26.12
N LYS A 227 -1.46 -20.84 -25.32
CA LYS A 227 -1.87 -20.29 -24.01
C LYS A 227 -2.32 -18.83 -24.09
N ALA A 228 -1.71 -18.03 -24.98
CA ALA A 228 -1.94 -16.59 -25.08
C ALA A 228 -3.36 -16.16 -25.50
N THR A 229 -4.20 -17.09 -25.99
CA THR A 229 -5.57 -16.83 -26.44
C THR A 229 -6.64 -17.13 -25.38
N GLN A 230 -6.26 -17.60 -24.18
CA GLN A 230 -7.19 -17.87 -23.09
C GLN A 230 -7.10 -16.75 -22.06
N CYS A 231 -8.25 -16.17 -21.68
CA CYS A 231 -8.30 -15.27 -20.54
C CYS A 231 -7.89 -16.02 -19.26
N PRO A 232 -7.12 -15.43 -18.32
CA PRO A 232 -6.69 -16.11 -17.09
C PRO A 232 -7.87 -16.60 -16.21
N ALA A 233 -9.06 -16.02 -16.41
CA ALA A 233 -10.32 -16.37 -15.77
C ALA A 233 -10.95 -17.71 -16.20
N VAL A 234 -10.50 -18.37 -17.27
CA VAL A 234 -11.22 -19.52 -17.89
C VAL A 234 -11.02 -20.85 -17.12
N SER A 235 -10.49 -20.81 -15.89
CA SER A 235 -10.34 -21.98 -15.01
C SER A 235 -11.65 -22.44 -14.33
N SER A 236 -12.83 -22.12 -14.89
CA SER A 236 -14.09 -22.76 -14.52
C SER A 236 -14.18 -24.18 -15.08
N THR A 237 -13.44 -25.09 -14.45
CA THR A 237 -13.65 -26.53 -14.65
C THR A 237 -15.08 -26.88 -14.25
N ARG A 238 -15.95 -27.11 -15.26
CA ARG A 238 -17.13 -27.96 -15.07
C ARG A 238 -16.64 -29.29 -14.51
N ARG A 239 -16.89 -29.55 -13.23
CA ARG A 239 -16.96 -30.91 -12.73
C ARG A 239 -18.37 -31.40 -13.06
N TYR A 240 -18.40 -32.56 -13.73
CA TYR A 240 -19.60 -33.37 -13.93
C TYR A 240 -20.09 -33.91 -12.59
#